data_AF-A0A4Q4KJ84-F1
#
_entry.id   AF-A0A4Q4KJ84-F1
#
_cell.length_a   1.000
_cell.length_b   1.000
_cell.length_c   1.000
_cell.angle_alpha   90.00
_cell.angle_beta   90.00
_cell.angle_gamma   90.00
#
_symmetry.space_group_name_H-M   'P 1'
#
loop_
_entity.id
_entity.type
_entity.pdbx_description
1 polymer ?
#
loop_
_entity_poly.entity_id
_entity_poly.type
_entity_poly.pdbx_seq_one_letter_code
_entity_poly.pdbx_strand_id
1 'polypeptide(L)'
;LKVFTRKTTPMTFEERIQKINEVQRGWLNYFRGTSIKGKLRDVDGWLRNRLRYCIWHHWKKPERKRKNLIRLGIDQDHAYAYSRTRMGGWAVAQSPILVTTITISRLKKRGYIGMLELHLSFNPPRCEPPYTRPVRTVV
;
A
#
# COMPACT_ATOMS: atom_id res chain seq x y z
N LEU A 1 -6.86 -0.94 10.92
CA LEU A 1 -6.19 -0.14 9.85
C LEU A 1 -6.12 1.36 10.13
N LYS A 2 -7.23 2.06 10.44
CA LYS A 2 -7.22 3.54 10.67
C LYS A 2 -6.27 3.99 11.79
N VAL A 3 -6.18 3.20 12.87
CA VAL A 3 -5.29 3.46 14.03
C VAL A 3 -3.82 3.45 13.61
N PHE A 4 -3.37 2.37 12.95
CA PHE A 4 -1.99 2.23 12.49
C PHE A 4 -1.62 3.20 11.37
N THR A 5 -2.58 3.66 10.57
CA THR A 5 -2.35 4.62 9.47
C THR A 5 -2.60 6.07 9.87
N ARG A 6 -2.76 6.37 11.16
CA ARG A 6 -2.95 7.73 11.66
C ARG A 6 -1.60 8.46 11.65
N LYS A 7 -1.57 9.66 11.07
CA LYS A 7 -0.35 10.45 10.90
C LYS A 7 0.32 10.88 12.21
N THR A 8 -0.47 11.03 13.29
CA THR A 8 0.01 11.49 14.60
C THR A 8 0.53 10.35 15.48
N THR A 9 0.36 9.09 15.07
CA THR A 9 0.84 7.96 15.87
C THR A 9 2.37 7.95 15.86
N PRO A 10 3.03 7.98 17.02
CA PRO A 10 4.48 7.92 17.11
C PRO A 10 4.93 6.48 16.86
N MET A 11 5.14 6.14 15.59
CA MET A 11 5.65 4.83 15.15
C MET A 11 6.58 5.06 13.97
N THR A 12 7.62 4.24 13.88
CA THR A 12 8.49 4.24 12.69
C THR A 12 7.71 3.77 11.48
N PHE A 13 8.23 4.04 10.28
CA PHE A 13 7.57 3.63 9.05
C PHE A 13 7.55 2.10 8.89
N GLU A 14 8.59 1.42 9.36
CA GLU A 14 8.74 -0.03 9.28
C GLU A 14 7.80 -0.74 10.24
N GLU A 15 7.75 -0.32 11.51
CA GLU A 15 6.76 -0.81 12.48
C GLU A 15 5.32 -0.65 11.97
N ARG A 16 5.04 0.49 11.33
CA ARG A 16 3.73 0.77 10.74
C ARG A 16 3.38 -0.23 9.65
N ILE A 17 4.32 -0.53 8.75
CA ILE A 17 4.13 -1.52 7.68
C ILE A 17 3.94 -2.92 8.29
N GLN A 18 4.75 -3.30 9.27
CA GLN A 18 4.63 -4.59 9.94
C GLN A 18 3.24 -4.79 10.55
N LYS A 19 2.74 -3.80 11.31
CA LYS A 19 1.39 -3.85 11.90
C LYS A 19 0.28 -3.89 10.83
N ILE A 20 0.47 -3.20 9.71
CA ILE A 20 -0.47 -3.27 8.58
C ILE A 20 -0.48 -4.67 7.99
N ASN A 21 0.69 -5.28 7.75
CA ASN A 21 0.81 -6.61 7.18
C ASN A 21 0.19 -7.68 8.12
N GLU A 22 0.39 -7.58 9.44
CA GLU A 22 -0.25 -8.45 10.44
C GLU A 22 -1.78 -8.41 10.34
N VAL A 23 -2.35 -7.21 10.32
CA VAL A 23 -3.81 -7.02 10.22
C VAL A 23 -4.34 -7.51 8.88
N GLN A 24 -3.62 -7.23 7.78
CA GLN A 24 -4.00 -7.71 6.44
C GLN A 24 -4.05 -9.23 6.37
N ARG A 25 -3.04 -9.92 6.93
CA ARG A 25 -2.99 -11.39 6.96
C ARG A 25 -4.17 -11.99 7.74
N GLY A 26 -4.44 -11.48 8.94
CA GLY A 26 -5.57 -11.95 9.74
C GLY A 26 -6.92 -11.75 9.04
N TRP A 27 -7.12 -10.56 8.46
CA TRP A 27 -8.36 -10.24 7.76
C TRP A 27 -8.57 -11.07 6.49
N LEU A 28 -7.50 -11.28 5.70
CA LEU A 28 -7.57 -12.09 4.49
C LEU A 28 -7.74 -13.59 4.77
N ASN A 29 -7.23 -14.09 5.90
CA ASN A 29 -7.47 -15.45 6.33
C ASN A 29 -8.96 -15.68 6.65
N TYR A 30 -9.61 -14.70 7.29
CA TYR A 30 -11.04 -14.75 7.57
C TYR A 30 -11.90 -14.76 6.31
N PHE A 31 -11.56 -13.93 5.31
CA PHE A 31 -12.29 -13.84 4.03
C PHE A 31 -11.81 -14.83 2.95
N ARG A 32 -11.14 -15.92 3.33
CA ARG A 32 -10.65 -16.93 2.39
C ARG A 32 -11.83 -17.59 1.63
N GLY A 33 -11.66 -17.84 0.34
CA GLY A 33 -12.69 -18.42 -0.53
C GLY A 33 -13.76 -17.44 -1.04
N THR A 34 -13.70 -16.15 -0.69
CA THR A 34 -14.67 -15.14 -1.16
C THR A 34 -14.15 -14.33 -2.34
N SER A 35 -15.05 -13.92 -3.24
CA SER A 35 -14.73 -13.03 -4.37
C SER A 35 -14.77 -11.56 -3.96
N ILE A 36 -13.73 -11.10 -3.26
CA ILE A 36 -13.64 -9.71 -2.74
C ILE A 36 -12.58 -8.86 -3.44
N LYS A 37 -12.06 -9.31 -4.58
CA LYS A 37 -10.95 -8.67 -5.31
C LYS A 37 -11.18 -7.19 -5.62
N GLY A 38 -12.41 -6.81 -5.99
CA GLY A 38 -12.79 -5.42 -6.25
C GLY A 38 -12.60 -4.53 -5.02
N LYS A 39 -13.28 -4.87 -3.92
CA LYS A 39 -13.19 -4.15 -2.64
C LYS A 39 -11.76 -4.08 -2.11
N LEU A 40 -10.96 -5.15 -2.29
CA LEU A 40 -9.55 -5.15 -1.91
C LEU A 40 -8.74 -4.09 -2.66
N ARG A 41 -8.98 -3.86 -3.95
CA ARG A 41 -8.28 -2.82 -4.72
C ARG A 41 -8.60 -1.42 -4.20
N ASP A 42 -9.85 -1.16 -3.84
CA ASP A 42 -10.27 0.15 -3.33
C ASP A 42 -9.65 0.44 -1.97
N VAL A 43 -9.68 -0.54 -1.06
CA VAL A 43 -9.06 -0.46 0.26
C VAL A 43 -7.54 -0.30 0.14
N ASP A 44 -6.90 -1.03 -0.76
CA ASP A 44 -5.45 -0.94 -1.01
C ASP A 44 -5.08 0.42 -1.63
N GLY A 45 -5.92 0.99 -2.51
CA GLY A 45 -5.79 2.36 -3.00
C GLY A 45 -5.84 3.40 -1.88
N TRP A 46 -6.86 3.31 -1.02
CA TRP A 46 -6.99 4.18 0.15
C TRP A 46 -5.80 4.04 1.11
N LEU A 47 -5.34 2.81 1.37
CA LEU A 47 -4.22 2.52 2.25
C LEU A 47 -2.90 3.11 1.75
N ARG A 48 -2.62 2.98 0.45
CA ARG A 48 -1.42 3.58 -0.17
C ARG A 48 -1.43 5.11 -0.05
N ASN A 49 -2.58 5.75 -0.24
CA ASN A 49 -2.71 7.20 -0.03
C ASN A 49 -2.49 7.60 1.44
N ARG A 50 -2.95 6.79 2.39
CA ARG A 50 -2.67 7.00 3.83
C ARG A 50 -1.18 6.87 4.15
N LEU A 51 -0.49 5.90 3.55
CA LEU A 51 0.96 5.74 3.72
C LEU A 51 1.73 6.94 3.16
N ARG A 52 1.39 7.39 1.94
CA ARG A 52 1.94 8.63 1.35
C ARG A 52 1.73 9.83 2.26
N TYR A 53 0.52 9.96 2.83
CA TYR A 53 0.22 11.04 3.75
C TYR A 53 1.06 10.98 5.04
N CYS A 54 1.30 9.79 5.59
CA CYS A 54 2.19 9.62 6.75
C CYS A 54 3.63 10.02 6.42
N ILE A 55 4.15 9.62 5.26
CA ILE A 55 5.49 10.00 4.79
C ILE A 55 5.59 11.52 4.65
N TRP A 56 4.61 12.14 3.99
CA TRP A 56 4.54 13.60 3.83
C TRP A 56 4.53 14.34 5.17
N HIS A 57 3.78 13.80 6.13
CA HIS A 57 3.69 14.37 7.47
C HIS A 57 4.99 14.21 8.26
N HIS A 58 5.69 13.07 8.14
CA HIS A 58 6.99 12.84 8.78
C HIS A 58 8.07 13.81 8.32
N TRP A 59 7.99 14.34 7.10
CA TRP A 59 8.95 15.34 6.63
C TRP A 59 8.83 16.67 7.39
N LYS A 60 7.68 16.99 8.00
CA LYS A 60 7.39 18.18 8.84
C LYS A 60 7.80 19.53 8.21
N LYS A 61 9.10 19.83 8.12
CA LYS A 61 9.69 21.08 7.62
C LYS A 61 9.72 21.14 6.07
N PRO A 62 9.48 22.31 5.45
CA PRO A 62 9.48 22.46 3.99
C PRO A 62 10.83 22.11 3.35
N GLU A 63 11.95 22.51 3.96
CA GLU A 63 13.29 22.16 3.45
C GLU A 63 13.54 20.64 3.44
N ARG A 64 13.04 19.92 4.45
CA ARG A 64 13.16 18.45 4.47
C ARG A 64 12.29 17.82 3.38
N LYS A 65 11.09 18.36 3.12
CA LYS A 65 10.24 17.92 2.01
C LYS A 65 10.95 18.11 0.66
N ARG A 66 11.48 19.31 0.41
CA ARG A 66 12.25 19.63 -0.80
C ARG A 66 13.42 18.67 -1.02
N LYS A 67 14.30 18.50 -0.02
CA LYS A 67 15.46 17.60 -0.11
C LYS A 67 15.05 16.15 -0.40
N ASN A 68 13.98 15.66 0.24
CA ASN A 68 13.50 14.30 0.01
C ASN A 68 12.86 14.14 -1.39
N LEU A 69 12.13 15.14 -1.88
CA LEU A 69 11.56 15.13 -3.23
C LEU A 69 12.67 15.08 -4.30
N ILE A 70 13.72 15.90 -4.14
CA ILE A 70 14.89 15.88 -5.04
C ILE A 70 15.59 14.50 -4.98
N ARG A 71 15.80 13.97 -3.76
CA ARG A 71 16.38 12.62 -3.59
C ARG A 71 15.55 11.51 -4.24
N LEU A 72 14.23 11.71 -4.35
CA LEU A 72 13.33 10.76 -5.00
C LEU A 72 13.30 10.90 -6.53
N GLY A 73 14.00 11.90 -7.09
CA GLY A 73 14.18 12.11 -8.53
C GLY A 73 13.30 13.20 -9.14
N ILE A 74 12.70 14.09 -8.32
CA ILE A 74 11.95 15.23 -8.86
C ILE A 74 12.92 16.38 -9.17
N ASP A 75 12.64 17.07 -10.26
CA ASP A 75 13.22 18.35 -10.62
C ASP A 75 13.17 19.40 -9.48
N GLN A 76 14.17 20.28 -9.44
CA GLN A 76 14.35 21.21 -8.33
C GLN A 76 13.20 22.23 -8.21
N ASP A 77 12.66 22.71 -9.33
CA ASP A 77 11.60 23.73 -9.34
C ASP A 77 10.29 23.14 -8.85
N HIS A 78 9.94 21.95 -9.35
CA HIS A 78 8.78 21.20 -8.89
C HIS A 78 8.90 20.84 -7.41
N ALA A 79 10.07 20.39 -6.96
CA ALA A 79 10.32 20.10 -5.56
C ALA A 79 10.19 21.35 -4.67
N TYR A 80 10.64 22.51 -5.15
CA TYR A 80 10.51 23.79 -4.45
C TYR A 80 9.03 24.19 -4.33
N ALA A 81 8.29 24.21 -5.44
CA ALA A 81 6.86 24.53 -5.47
C ALA A 81 6.06 23.62 -4.53
N TYR A 82 6.23 22.30 -4.65
CA TYR A 82 5.48 21.33 -3.84
C TYR A 82 5.86 21.34 -2.35
N SER A 83 7.10 21.67 -2.01
CA SER A 83 7.55 21.73 -0.60
C SER A 83 6.80 22.79 0.22
N ARG A 84 6.34 23.86 -0.43
CA ARG A 84 5.68 25.03 0.15
C ARG A 84 4.21 25.17 -0.27
N THR A 85 3.61 24.11 -0.80
CA THR A 85 2.19 24.14 -1.18
C THR A 85 1.30 24.52 0.01
N ARG A 86 0.29 25.34 -0.25
CA ARG A 86 -0.82 25.60 0.69
C ARG A 86 -1.89 24.49 0.69
N MET A 87 -1.71 23.45 -0.13
CA MET A 87 -2.62 22.31 -0.19
C MET A 87 -2.63 21.53 1.15
N GLY A 88 -3.82 21.08 1.54
CA GLY A 88 -3.96 20.17 2.68
C GLY A 88 -3.18 18.87 2.44
N GLY A 89 -2.58 18.31 3.50
CA GLY A 89 -1.68 17.16 3.33
C GLY A 89 -2.33 15.90 2.73
N TRP A 90 -3.66 15.74 2.85
CA TRP A 90 -4.39 14.68 2.15
C TRP A 90 -4.46 14.93 0.64
N ALA A 91 -4.72 16.17 0.22
CA ALA A 91 -4.72 16.56 -1.18
C ALA A 91 -3.33 16.37 -1.82
N VAL A 92 -2.25 16.64 -1.07
CA VAL A 92 -0.88 16.36 -1.53
C VAL A 92 -0.60 14.85 -1.63
N ALA A 93 -1.15 14.03 -0.74
CA ALA A 93 -0.98 12.57 -0.80
C ALA A 93 -1.62 11.95 -2.06
N GLN A 94 -2.66 12.59 -2.59
CA GLN A 94 -3.36 12.19 -3.81
C GLN A 94 -2.84 12.89 -5.06
N SER A 95 -2.03 13.94 -4.92
CA SER A 95 -1.54 14.69 -6.07
C SER A 95 -0.47 13.89 -6.84
N PRO A 96 -0.30 14.18 -8.15
CA PRO A 96 0.65 13.45 -8.99
C PRO A 96 2.06 13.40 -8.41
N ILE A 97 2.50 14.46 -7.71
CA ILE A 97 3.85 14.54 -7.13
C ILE A 97 4.18 13.36 -6.19
N LEU A 98 3.25 12.96 -5.32
CA LEU A 98 3.48 11.87 -4.36
C LEU A 98 3.09 10.51 -4.96
N VAL A 99 2.16 10.50 -5.91
CA VAL A 99 1.77 9.27 -6.61
C VAL A 99 2.90 8.78 -7.50
N THR A 100 3.57 9.67 -8.24
CA THR A 100 4.70 9.33 -9.13
C THR A 100 6.00 9.08 -8.36
N THR A 101 6.26 9.81 -7.27
CA THR A 101 7.49 9.58 -6.49
C THR A 101 7.42 8.38 -5.57
N ILE A 102 6.30 8.21 -4.86
CA ILE A 102 6.10 7.10 -3.93
C ILE A 102 5.28 6.05 -4.67
N THR A 103 5.99 5.37 -5.59
CA THR A 103 5.46 4.27 -6.39
C THR A 103 5.16 3.04 -5.53
N ILE A 104 4.30 2.18 -6.04
CA ILE A 104 4.00 0.88 -5.41
C ILE A 104 5.28 0.06 -5.26
N SER A 105 6.16 0.08 -6.27
CA SER A 105 7.45 -0.63 -6.22
C SER A 105 8.35 -0.14 -5.08
N ARG A 106 8.41 1.17 -4.82
CA ARG A 106 9.16 1.73 -3.68
C ARG A 106 8.55 1.33 -2.33
N LEU A 107 7.22 1.30 -2.23
CA LEU A 107 6.54 0.81 -1.02
C LEU A 107 6.83 -0.68 -0.80
N LYS A 108 6.78 -1.50 -1.86
CA LYS A 108 7.13 -2.93 -1.80
C LYS A 108 8.56 -3.17 -1.33
N LYS A 109 9.53 -2.38 -1.82
CA LYS A 109 10.92 -2.43 -1.35
C LYS A 109 11.07 -2.13 0.15
N ARG A 110 10.12 -1.39 0.74
CA ARG A 110 10.05 -1.10 2.19
C ARG A 110 9.24 -2.14 2.97
N GLY A 111 8.84 -3.25 2.36
CA GLY A 111 8.10 -4.35 3.00
C GLY A 111 6.57 -4.25 2.92
N TYR A 112 6.01 -3.27 2.19
CA TYR A 112 4.56 -3.22 1.96
C TYR A 112 4.13 -4.36 1.03
N ILE A 113 3.13 -5.15 1.47
CA ILE A 113 2.55 -6.20 0.63
C ILE A 113 1.14 -5.75 0.20
N GLY A 114 0.84 -5.88 -1.10
CA GLY A 114 -0.48 -5.52 -1.61
C GLY A 114 -1.54 -6.49 -1.09
N MET A 115 -2.71 -5.99 -0.69
CA MET A 115 -3.79 -6.86 -0.20
C MET A 115 -4.25 -7.87 -1.26
N LEU A 116 -4.30 -7.45 -2.51
CA LEU A 116 -4.70 -8.31 -3.62
C LEU A 116 -3.68 -9.45 -3.85
N GLU A 117 -2.39 -9.14 -3.71
CA GLU A 117 -1.29 -10.12 -3.84
C GLU A 117 -1.39 -11.18 -2.74
N LEU A 118 -1.58 -10.76 -1.48
CA LEU A 118 -1.83 -11.68 -0.37
C LEU A 118 -3.09 -12.53 -0.59
N HIS A 119 -4.18 -11.92 -1.07
CA HIS A 119 -5.43 -12.64 -1.30
C HIS A 119 -5.30 -13.72 -2.39
N LEU A 120 -4.57 -13.43 -3.48
CA LEU A 120 -4.28 -14.40 -4.52
C LEU A 120 -3.38 -15.53 -4.01
N SER A 121 -2.41 -15.24 -3.14
CA SER A 121 -1.58 -16.30 -2.54
C SER A 121 -2.37 -17.26 -1.67
N PHE A 122 -3.41 -16.80 -0.97
CA PHE A 122 -4.26 -17.65 -0.12
C PHE A 122 -5.36 -18.39 -0.88
N ASN A 123 -5.71 -17.90 -2.07
CA ASN A 123 -6.72 -18.47 -2.96
C ASN A 123 -6.11 -18.70 -4.34
N PRO A 124 -5.22 -19.70 -4.47
CA PRO A 124 -4.72 -20.08 -5.79
C PRO A 124 -5.92 -20.42 -6.70
N PRO A 125 -5.88 -20.03 -7.99
CA PRO A 125 -6.91 -20.44 -8.93
C PRO A 125 -6.97 -21.97 -8.91
N ARG A 126 -8.13 -22.51 -8.51
CA ARG A 126 -8.36 -23.95 -8.58
C ARG A 126 -8.47 -24.32 -10.06
N CYS A 127 -7.35 -24.68 -10.68
CA CYS A 127 -7.31 -25.27 -12.02
C CYS A 127 -7.47 -26.79 -11.94
N GLU A 128 -8.42 -27.28 -11.12
CA GLU A 128 -8.85 -28.67 -11.17
C GLU A 128 -10.33 -28.69 -11.58
N PRO A 129 -10.64 -29.06 -12.83
CA PRO A 129 -12.02 -29.37 -13.18
C PRO A 129 -12.51 -30.52 -12.29
N PRO A 130 -13.74 -30.47 -11.75
CA PRO A 130 -14.25 -31.44 -10.76
C PRO A 130 -14.38 -32.89 -11.27
N TYR A 131 -14.03 -33.17 -12.52
CA TYR A 131 -14.26 -34.47 -13.17
C TYR A 131 -12.99 -35.26 -13.53
N THR A 132 -11.77 -34.76 -13.26
CA THR A 132 -10.52 -35.46 -13.65
C THR A 132 -9.87 -36.26 -12.52
N ARG A 133 -10.65 -37.00 -11.72
CA ARG A 133 -10.10 -38.18 -11.03
C ARG A 133 -10.37 -39.38 -11.93
N PRO A 134 -9.37 -39.97 -12.62
CA PRO A 134 -9.56 -41.25 -13.27
C PRO A 134 -9.88 -42.27 -12.18
N VAL A 135 -11.13 -42.73 -12.15
CA VAL A 135 -11.53 -43.87 -11.31
C VAL A 135 -10.77 -45.07 -11.86
N ARG A 136 -9.87 -45.65 -11.07
CA ARG A 136 -9.27 -46.95 -11.38
C ARG A 136 -10.41 -47.97 -11.40
N THR A 137 -10.77 -48.47 -12.57
CA THR A 137 -11.58 -49.69 -12.68
C THR A 137 -10.74 -50.84 -12.15
N VAL A 138 -11.21 -51.47 -11.08
CA VAL A 138 -10.64 -52.74 -10.58
C VAL A 138 -11.10 -53.82 -11.55
N VAL A 139 -10.14 -54.48 -12.21
CA VAL A 139 -10.36 -55.65 -13.09
C VAL A 139 -10.40 -56.90 -12.23
#